data_AF-K9W4Z6-F1
#
_entry.id   AF-K9W4Z6-F1
#
_cell.length_a   1.000
_cell.length_b   1.000
_cell.length_c   1.000
_cell.angle_alpha   90.00
_cell.angle_beta   90.00
_cell.angle_gamma   90.00
#
_symmetry.space_group_name_H-M   'P 1'
#
loop_
_entity.id
_entity.type
_entity.pdbx_description
1 polymer ?
#
loop_
_entity_poly.entity_id
_entity_poly.type
_entity_poly.pdbx_seq_one_letter_code
_entity_poly.pdbx_strand_id
1 'polypeptide(L)'
;MKIPQLDSNKIQFQTNPTTKSLEFGIAESYLSQPLTTYIQRYTGIIRDTESEKINLTNLVFSFQDGGFAVKGDVEVQFRKLLSEAPILGKVYTPWMTVAGSFVEELSVQVIENKLNVTHSQIKLSTNDSWYKKLFEEFVVPYLENEVVKQINEQLSNFNGMSLEELAWKYGKDALQQKMNLTNLSEDKMKTVLQMANFTVNRFDRLKRIQQQLASKRVNARVTQEYLWLSLI
;
A
#
# COMPACT_ATOMS: atom_id res chain seq x y z
N MET A 1 14.92 -5.56 -4.04
CA MET A 1 14.70 -4.92 -5.36
C MET A 1 13.94 -3.64 -5.08
N LYS A 2 14.40 -2.47 -5.50
CA LYS A 2 13.68 -1.21 -5.29
C LYS A 2 12.63 -1.04 -6.39
N ILE A 3 11.54 -0.33 -6.12
CA ILE A 3 10.63 0.12 -7.18
C ILE A 3 11.50 0.88 -8.22
N PRO A 4 11.32 0.64 -9.54
CA PRO A 4 12.09 1.31 -10.58
C PRO A 4 11.98 2.84 -10.51
N GLN A 5 12.66 3.57 -11.40
CA GLN A 5 12.44 5.02 -11.50
C GLN A 5 11.13 5.31 -12.25
N LEU A 6 10.41 6.34 -11.79
CA LEU A 6 9.09 6.68 -12.32
C LEU A 6 9.24 7.38 -13.66
N ASP A 7 8.54 6.87 -14.66
CA ASP A 7 8.46 7.39 -16.03
C ASP A 7 7.22 8.28 -16.17
N SER A 8 7.33 9.36 -16.95
CA SER A 8 6.22 10.24 -17.32
C SER A 8 5.06 9.52 -17.99
N ASN A 9 5.28 8.42 -18.70
CA ASN A 9 4.22 7.59 -19.30
C ASN A 9 3.37 6.84 -18.26
N LYS A 10 3.84 6.75 -17.01
CA LYS A 10 3.12 6.13 -15.89
C LYS A 10 2.42 7.17 -15.01
N ILE A 11 2.35 8.42 -15.50
CA ILE A 11 1.77 9.54 -14.78
C ILE A 11 0.58 10.10 -15.54
N GLN A 12 -0.47 10.42 -14.81
CA GLN A 12 -1.62 11.13 -15.34
C GLN A 12 -1.96 12.32 -14.45
N PHE A 13 -2.48 13.38 -15.04
CA PHE A 13 -3.12 14.45 -14.30
C PHE A 13 -4.61 14.40 -14.54
N GLN A 14 -5.42 14.70 -13.54
CA GLN A 14 -6.87 14.91 -13.72
C GLN A 14 -7.42 15.89 -12.69
N THR A 15 -8.66 16.32 -12.89
CA THR A 15 -9.39 17.08 -11.88
C THR A 15 -10.33 16.12 -11.18
N ASN A 16 -10.25 16.04 -9.85
CA ASN A 16 -11.18 15.25 -9.07
C ASN A 16 -12.61 15.81 -9.27
N PRO A 17 -13.59 15.01 -9.72
CA PRO A 17 -14.93 15.53 -10.00
C PRO A 17 -15.66 16.02 -8.76
N THR A 18 -15.34 15.47 -7.58
CA THR A 18 -16.00 15.72 -6.29
C THR A 18 -15.37 16.89 -5.56
N THR A 19 -14.06 16.84 -5.29
CA THR A 19 -13.35 17.89 -4.55
C THR A 19 -12.93 19.04 -5.44
N LYS A 20 -13.03 18.87 -6.76
CA LYS A 20 -12.53 19.80 -7.77
C LYS A 20 -11.01 19.98 -7.73
N SER A 21 -10.22 19.34 -6.87
CA SER A 21 -8.76 19.51 -6.83
C SER A 21 -8.05 18.90 -8.05
N LEU A 22 -6.87 19.43 -8.42
CA LEU A 22 -5.97 18.76 -9.36
C LEU A 22 -5.34 17.54 -8.68
N GLU A 23 -5.30 16.41 -9.38
CA GLU A 23 -4.71 15.17 -8.92
C GLU A 23 -3.56 14.73 -9.81
N PHE A 24 -2.52 14.18 -9.18
CA PHE A 24 -1.40 13.48 -9.79
C PHE A 24 -1.62 11.97 -9.61
N GLY A 25 -1.78 11.24 -10.71
CA GLY A 25 -1.98 9.80 -10.74
C GLY A 25 -0.68 9.07 -11.04
N ILE A 26 -0.35 8.08 -10.21
CA ILE A 26 0.71 7.09 -10.47
C ILE A 26 0.03 5.80 -10.91
N ALA A 27 0.40 5.27 -12.07
CA ALA A 27 -0.24 4.08 -12.63
C ALA A 27 -0.03 2.85 -11.73
N GLU A 28 -1.07 2.03 -11.59
CA GLU A 28 -1.08 0.77 -10.83
C GLU A 28 0.02 -0.17 -11.29
N SER A 29 0.13 -0.36 -12.61
CA SER A 29 1.13 -1.26 -13.23
C SER A 29 2.57 -0.94 -12.86
N TYR A 30 2.83 0.30 -12.46
CA TYR A 30 4.15 0.75 -12.04
C TYR A 30 4.47 0.37 -10.59
N LEU A 31 3.46 0.20 -9.74
CA LEU A 31 3.61 -0.10 -8.32
C LEU A 31 3.38 -1.59 -8.02
N SER A 32 2.34 -2.20 -8.56
CA SER A 32 1.89 -3.53 -8.13
C SER A 32 2.86 -4.65 -8.45
N GLN A 33 3.44 -4.68 -9.64
CA GLN A 33 4.37 -5.76 -10.01
C GLN A 33 5.69 -5.67 -9.22
N PRO A 34 6.34 -4.50 -9.07
CA PRO A 34 7.51 -4.37 -8.20
C PRO A 34 7.21 -4.70 -6.74
N LEU A 35 6.07 -4.22 -6.20
CA LEU A 35 5.67 -4.52 -4.81
C LEU A 35 5.37 -6.01 -4.64
N THR A 36 4.66 -6.65 -5.57
CA THR A 36 4.43 -8.11 -5.56
C THR A 36 5.74 -8.87 -5.55
N THR A 37 6.65 -8.56 -6.48
CA THR A 37 7.97 -9.20 -6.57
C THR A 37 8.77 -9.01 -5.26
N TYR A 38 8.56 -7.87 -4.59
CA TYR A 38 9.22 -7.58 -3.32
C TYR A 38 8.62 -8.40 -2.17
N ILE A 39 7.30 -8.37 -2.00
CA ILE A 39 6.62 -9.05 -0.89
C ILE A 39 6.66 -10.58 -1.01
N GLN A 40 6.86 -11.11 -2.22
CA GLN A 40 7.11 -12.54 -2.43
C GLN A 40 8.32 -13.07 -1.65
N ARG A 41 9.25 -12.21 -1.21
CA ARG A 41 10.38 -12.61 -0.35
C ARG A 41 9.97 -13.00 1.07
N TYR A 42 8.76 -12.62 1.48
CA TYR A 42 8.17 -12.97 2.78
C TYR A 42 7.29 -14.23 2.69
N THR A 43 7.28 -14.89 1.53
CA THR A 43 6.78 -16.27 1.40
C THR A 43 7.76 -17.23 2.07
N GLY A 44 7.23 -18.21 2.79
CA GLY A 44 8.00 -19.22 3.50
C GLY A 44 7.45 -19.51 4.89
N ILE A 45 8.20 -20.32 5.64
CA ILE A 45 7.85 -20.71 7.01
C ILE A 45 8.07 -19.50 7.92
N ILE A 46 6.97 -18.96 8.46
CA ILE A 46 6.98 -17.81 9.39
C ILE A 46 7.04 -18.25 10.86
N ARG A 47 6.72 -19.51 11.12
CA ARG A 47 6.80 -20.15 12.43
C ARG A 47 7.19 -21.61 12.24
N ASP A 48 8.25 -22.06 12.91
CA ASP A 48 8.67 -23.46 12.95
C ASP A 48 8.97 -23.86 14.39
N THR A 49 8.10 -24.68 14.97
CA THR A 49 8.24 -25.20 16.32
C THR A 49 8.05 -26.71 16.31
N GLU A 50 8.35 -27.38 17.43
CA GLU A 50 8.14 -28.82 17.53
C GLU A 50 6.67 -29.24 17.32
N SER A 51 5.70 -28.36 17.58
CA SER A 51 4.25 -28.67 17.53
C SER A 51 3.48 -27.93 16.43
N GLU A 52 4.05 -26.89 15.84
CA GLU A 52 3.35 -25.99 14.92
C GLU A 52 4.29 -25.48 13.83
N LYS A 53 3.82 -25.47 12.59
CA LYS A 53 4.45 -24.79 11.46
C LYS A 53 3.43 -23.94 10.75
N ILE A 54 3.82 -22.72 10.40
CA ILE A 54 2.97 -21.81 9.63
C ILE A 54 3.77 -21.35 8.43
N ASN A 55 3.21 -21.57 7.24
CA ASN A 55 3.82 -21.25 5.97
C ASN A 55 2.91 -20.29 5.20
N LEU A 56 3.49 -19.19 4.70
CA LEU A 56 2.80 -18.26 3.81
C LEU A 56 3.30 -18.46 2.39
N THR A 57 2.38 -18.47 1.43
CA THR A 57 2.72 -18.63 0.01
C THR A 57 1.86 -17.72 -0.86
N ASN A 58 2.24 -17.57 -2.14
CA ASN A 58 1.48 -16.83 -3.14
C ASN A 58 1.13 -15.39 -2.75
N LEU A 59 2.04 -14.70 -2.05
CA LEU A 59 1.86 -13.30 -1.69
C LEU A 59 1.81 -12.42 -2.95
N VAL A 60 0.72 -11.68 -3.10
CA VAL A 60 0.47 -10.76 -4.22
C VAL A 60 -0.04 -9.42 -3.71
N PHE A 61 0.52 -8.34 -4.24
CA PHE A 61 0.05 -6.99 -3.99
C PHE A 61 -0.86 -6.54 -5.14
N SER A 62 -1.96 -5.89 -4.81
CA SER A 62 -2.93 -5.40 -5.81
C SER A 62 -3.57 -4.09 -5.38
N PHE A 63 -4.07 -3.34 -6.35
CA PHE A 63 -4.93 -2.19 -6.09
C PHE A 63 -6.38 -2.68 -5.94
N GLN A 64 -7.11 -2.10 -4.99
CA GLN A 64 -8.55 -2.28 -4.88
C GLN A 64 -9.23 -0.91 -4.78
N ASP A 65 -10.54 -0.85 -5.05
CA ASP A 65 -11.28 0.39 -4.89
C ASP A 65 -11.16 0.90 -3.44
N GLY A 66 -10.57 2.09 -3.29
CA GLY A 66 -10.35 2.72 -1.98
C GLY A 66 -9.05 2.36 -1.26
N GLY A 67 -8.19 1.48 -1.79
CA GLY A 67 -6.91 1.19 -1.14
C GLY A 67 -6.03 0.16 -1.86
N PHE A 68 -5.17 -0.50 -1.09
CA PHE A 68 -4.38 -1.63 -1.56
C PHE A 68 -4.86 -2.92 -0.93
N ALA A 69 -4.43 -4.05 -1.49
CA ALA A 69 -4.66 -5.35 -0.89
C ALA A 69 -3.44 -6.24 -1.05
N VAL A 70 -3.09 -6.96 0.01
CA VAL A 70 -2.17 -8.09 -0.02
C VAL A 70 -3.00 -9.37 0.05
N LYS A 71 -2.76 -10.27 -0.89
CA LYS A 71 -3.43 -11.57 -0.95
C LYS A 71 -2.40 -12.67 -0.82
N GLY A 72 -2.79 -13.79 -0.22
CA GLY A 72 -1.91 -14.94 -0.13
C GLY A 72 -2.61 -16.18 0.38
N ASP A 73 -1.86 -17.26 0.37
CA ASP A 73 -2.27 -18.54 0.92
C ASP A 73 -1.47 -18.81 2.19
N VAL A 74 -2.12 -19.49 3.13
CA VAL A 74 -1.54 -19.88 4.41
C VAL A 74 -1.76 -21.37 4.60
N GLU A 75 -0.70 -22.07 5.01
CA GLU A 75 -0.75 -23.45 5.45
C GLU A 75 -0.29 -23.53 6.90
N VAL A 76 -1.10 -24.15 7.75
CA VAL A 76 -0.77 -24.42 9.15
C VAL A 76 -0.68 -25.93 9.33
N GLN A 77 0.48 -26.39 9.76
CA GLN A 77 0.70 -27.76 10.19
C GLN A 77 0.80 -27.78 11.71
N PHE A 78 0.15 -28.74 12.36
CA PHE A 78 0.19 -28.88 13.81
C PHE A 78 0.15 -30.33 14.26
N ARG A 79 0.72 -30.59 15.44
CA ARG A 79 0.70 -31.89 16.12
C ARG A 79 0.76 -31.71 17.62
N LYS A 80 0.26 -32.69 18.37
CA LYS A 80 0.23 -32.65 19.85
C LYS A 80 1.28 -33.60 20.43
N LEU A 81 1.91 -33.18 21.53
CA LEU A 81 2.73 -34.08 22.34
C LEU A 81 1.82 -35.12 23.00
N LEU A 82 2.11 -36.40 22.79
CA LEU A 82 1.39 -37.52 23.40
C LEU A 82 2.07 -37.98 24.69
N SER A 83 3.40 -38.03 24.68
CA SER A 83 4.18 -38.43 25.85
C SER A 83 5.60 -37.89 25.77
N GLU A 84 6.21 -37.66 26.92
CA GLU A 84 7.63 -37.38 27.04
C GLU A 84 8.21 -38.34 28.09
N ALA A 85 9.14 -39.19 27.67
CA ALA A 85 9.81 -40.14 28.55
C ALA A 85 11.33 -39.89 28.52
N PRO A 86 12.05 -40.02 29.66
CA PRO A 86 13.49 -39.71 29.73
C PRO A 86 14.37 -40.48 28.75
N ILE A 87 13.93 -41.67 28.31
CA ILE A 87 14.70 -42.58 27.46
C ILE A 87 14.20 -42.60 26.01
N LEU A 88 12.89 -42.46 25.78
CA LEU A 88 12.26 -42.54 24.45
C LEU A 88 12.08 -41.17 23.78
N GLY A 89 12.38 -40.08 24.49
CA GLY A 89 12.17 -38.73 24.02
C GLY A 89 10.69 -38.34 23.93
N LYS A 90 10.42 -37.28 23.16
CA LYS A 90 9.08 -36.75 22.92
C LYS A 90 8.39 -37.51 21.78
N VAL A 91 7.18 -38.00 22.03
CA VAL A 91 6.33 -38.66 21.03
C VAL A 91 5.16 -37.73 20.70
N TYR A 92 4.94 -37.46 19.42
CA TYR A 92 3.87 -36.58 18.95
C TYR A 92 2.83 -37.35 18.14
N THR A 93 1.63 -36.79 18.00
CA THR A 93 0.69 -37.21 16.96
C THR A 93 1.29 -36.99 15.55
N PRO A 94 0.77 -37.66 14.51
CA PRO A 94 1.05 -37.25 13.13
C PRO A 94 0.71 -35.78 12.89
N TRP A 95 1.39 -35.16 11.92
CA TRP A 95 1.07 -33.80 11.49
C TRP A 95 -0.32 -33.75 10.84
N MET A 96 -1.11 -32.78 11.26
CA MET A 96 -2.34 -32.38 10.58
C MET A 96 -2.09 -31.06 9.87
N THR A 97 -2.67 -30.90 8.68
CA THR A 97 -2.47 -29.74 7.82
C THR A 97 -3.80 -29.08 7.51
N VAL A 98 -3.85 -27.75 7.64
CA VAL A 98 -4.98 -26.93 7.22
C VAL A 98 -4.48 -25.79 6.34
N ALA A 99 -5.13 -25.60 5.20
CA ALA A 99 -4.83 -24.53 4.27
C ALA A 99 -5.99 -23.53 4.18
N GLY A 100 -5.67 -22.29 3.89
CA GLY A 100 -6.63 -21.23 3.66
C GLY A 100 -6.02 -20.12 2.80
N SER A 101 -6.86 -19.18 2.40
CA SER A 101 -6.42 -17.98 1.68
C SER A 101 -6.90 -16.73 2.41
N PHE A 102 -6.14 -15.66 2.29
CA PHE A 102 -6.46 -14.40 2.94
C PHE A 102 -6.36 -13.22 1.96
N VAL A 103 -7.13 -12.19 2.28
CA VAL A 103 -7.03 -10.86 1.69
C VAL A 103 -6.90 -9.87 2.83
N GLU A 104 -5.76 -9.21 2.91
CA GLU A 104 -5.50 -8.09 3.79
C GLU A 104 -5.72 -6.79 3.01
N GLU A 105 -6.77 -6.08 3.34
CA GLU A 105 -7.08 -4.76 2.81
C GLU A 105 -6.31 -3.70 3.58
N LEU A 106 -5.68 -2.81 2.83
CA LEU A 106 -4.81 -1.76 3.32
C LEU A 106 -5.38 -0.40 2.94
N SER A 107 -5.51 0.47 3.93
CA SER A 107 -5.90 1.86 3.74
C SER A 107 -4.68 2.69 3.35
N VAL A 108 -4.83 3.56 2.36
CA VAL A 108 -3.77 4.48 1.92
C VAL A 108 -4.15 5.89 2.33
N GLN A 109 -3.28 6.53 3.10
CA GLN A 109 -3.46 7.91 3.56
C GLN A 109 -2.19 8.70 3.29
N VAL A 110 -2.29 10.03 3.41
CA VAL A 110 -1.09 10.88 3.40
C VAL A 110 -1.03 11.65 4.71
N ILE A 111 0.04 11.39 5.47
CA ILE A 111 0.30 12.00 6.77
C ILE A 111 1.65 12.71 6.65
N GLU A 112 1.70 14.01 6.96
CA GLU A 112 2.95 14.81 6.88
C GLU A 112 3.65 14.73 5.51
N ASN A 113 2.89 14.76 4.40
CA ASN A 113 3.40 14.58 3.02
C ASN A 113 4.06 13.21 2.77
N LYS A 114 3.67 12.19 3.53
CA LYS A 114 4.09 10.80 3.34
C LYS A 114 2.86 9.93 3.12
N LEU A 115 2.83 9.21 1.99
CA LEU A 115 1.99 8.04 1.78
C LEU A 115 2.24 7.05 2.92
N ASN A 116 1.19 6.80 3.68
CA ASN A 116 1.17 5.84 4.75
C ASN A 116 0.11 4.79 4.40
N VAL A 117 0.55 3.55 4.35
CA VAL A 117 -0.29 2.38 4.16
C VAL A 117 -0.50 1.74 5.52
N THR A 118 -1.74 1.65 5.96
CA THR A 118 -2.10 1.04 7.24
C THR A 118 -2.98 -0.15 7.00
N HIS A 119 -2.86 -1.16 7.85
CA HIS A 119 -3.82 -2.24 7.92
C HIS A 119 -5.24 -1.69 8.12
N SER A 120 -6.21 -2.23 7.40
CA SER A 120 -7.62 -1.85 7.49
C SER A 120 -8.49 -3.04 7.91
N GLN A 121 -8.43 -4.12 7.15
CA GLN A 121 -9.24 -5.30 7.40
C GLN A 121 -8.60 -6.56 6.82
N ILE A 122 -8.72 -7.68 7.53
CA ILE A 122 -8.35 -9.00 7.01
C ILE A 122 -9.59 -9.86 6.79
N LYS A 123 -9.63 -10.51 5.63
CA LYS A 123 -10.64 -11.49 5.24
C LYS A 123 -9.95 -12.83 5.05
N LEU A 124 -10.27 -13.79 5.92
CA LEU A 124 -9.78 -15.17 5.83
C LEU A 124 -10.87 -16.07 5.26
N SER A 125 -10.52 -16.87 4.26
CA SER A 125 -11.37 -17.92 3.71
C SER A 125 -10.91 -19.28 4.22
N THR A 126 -11.62 -19.82 5.21
CA THR A 126 -11.38 -21.14 5.81
C THR A 126 -12.71 -21.73 6.29
N ASN A 127 -12.82 -23.06 6.27
CA ASN A 127 -13.99 -23.78 6.81
C ASN A 127 -13.88 -24.06 8.31
N ASP A 128 -12.72 -23.78 8.93
CA ASP A 128 -12.41 -24.17 10.31
C ASP A 128 -12.29 -22.97 11.26
N SER A 129 -13.16 -22.90 12.28
CA SER A 129 -13.19 -21.78 13.22
C SER A 129 -11.98 -21.68 14.16
N TRP A 130 -11.37 -22.82 14.50
CA TRP A 130 -10.15 -22.85 15.32
C TRP A 130 -8.92 -22.40 14.52
N TYR A 131 -8.89 -22.66 13.21
CA TYR A 131 -7.84 -22.20 12.30
C TYR A 131 -7.81 -20.68 12.20
N LYS A 132 -8.99 -20.05 12.19
CA LYS A 132 -9.11 -18.59 12.22
C LYS A 132 -8.38 -17.96 13.41
N LYS A 133 -8.40 -18.58 14.59
CA LYS A 133 -7.70 -18.06 15.78
C LYS A 133 -6.18 -18.10 15.62
N LEU A 134 -5.63 -19.21 15.11
CA LEU A 134 -4.18 -19.32 14.85
C LEU A 134 -3.72 -18.32 13.78
N PHE A 135 -4.55 -18.11 12.77
CA PHE A 135 -4.29 -17.09 11.76
C PHE A 135 -4.23 -15.69 12.38
N GLU A 136 -5.24 -15.33 13.19
CA GLU A 136 -5.29 -14.04 13.90
C GLU A 136 -4.12 -13.85 14.87
N GLU A 137 -3.66 -14.91 15.53
CA GLU A 137 -2.58 -14.82 16.54
C GLU A 137 -1.18 -14.72 15.93
N PHE A 138 -0.92 -15.38 14.80
CA PHE A 138 0.44 -15.51 14.26
C PHE A 138 0.63 -14.88 12.88
N VAL A 139 -0.36 -15.01 11.99
CA VAL A 139 -0.21 -14.51 10.62
C VAL A 139 -0.47 -13.02 10.55
N VAL A 140 -1.53 -12.54 11.21
CA VAL A 140 -1.86 -11.10 11.21
C VAL A 140 -0.69 -10.26 11.74
N PRO A 141 -0.09 -10.55 12.91
CA PRO A 141 1.03 -9.75 13.40
C PRO A 141 2.26 -9.85 12.50
N TYR A 142 2.49 -10.99 11.85
CA TYR A 142 3.59 -11.13 10.90
C TYR A 142 3.38 -10.23 9.68
N LEU A 143 2.17 -10.22 9.10
CA LEU A 143 1.84 -9.37 7.96
C LEU A 143 1.98 -7.88 8.31
N GLU A 144 1.44 -7.45 9.45
CA GLU A 144 1.53 -6.05 9.89
C GLU A 144 2.98 -5.59 10.12
N ASN A 145 3.78 -6.40 10.83
CA ASN A 145 5.12 -5.99 11.25
C ASN A 145 6.18 -6.17 10.17
N GLU A 146 6.05 -7.18 9.31
CA GLU A 146 7.05 -7.52 8.29
C GLU A 146 6.61 -7.09 6.89
N VAL A 147 5.37 -7.36 6.47
CA VAL A 147 4.93 -7.08 5.09
C VAL A 147 4.49 -5.64 4.91
N VAL A 148 3.56 -5.14 5.74
CA VAL A 148 3.02 -3.77 5.62
C VAL A 148 4.08 -2.72 5.89
N LYS A 149 4.92 -2.93 6.91
CA LYS A 149 6.07 -2.06 7.18
C LYS A 149 6.97 -1.90 5.95
N GLN A 150 7.17 -2.97 5.22
CA GLN A 150 8.07 -3.00 4.06
C GLN A 150 7.44 -2.37 2.81
N ILE A 151 6.14 -2.54 2.62
CA ILE A 151 5.37 -1.77 1.64
C ILE A 151 5.53 -0.27 1.91
N ASN A 152 5.38 0.15 3.18
CA ASN A 152 5.60 1.54 3.58
C ASN A 152 7.03 2.01 3.30
N GLU A 153 8.05 1.21 3.59
CA GLU A 153 9.44 1.56 3.27
C GLU A 153 9.67 1.69 1.76
N GLN A 154 9.11 0.81 0.93
CA GLN A 154 9.23 0.93 -0.53
C GLN A 154 8.50 2.17 -1.07
N LEU A 155 7.30 2.43 -0.56
CA LEU A 155 6.51 3.61 -0.90
C LEU A 155 7.10 4.90 -0.32
N SER A 156 7.94 4.80 0.71
CA SER A 156 8.63 5.95 1.29
C SER A 156 9.61 6.61 0.33
N ASN A 157 10.04 5.93 -0.73
CA ASN A 157 10.84 6.55 -1.79
C ASN A 157 10.03 7.56 -2.64
N PHE A 158 8.69 7.53 -2.56
CA PHE A 158 7.79 8.58 -3.06
C PHE A 158 7.46 9.62 -1.98
N ASN A 159 7.87 9.40 -0.72
CA ASN A 159 7.53 10.21 0.44
C ASN A 159 8.53 11.32 0.73
N GLY A 160 8.00 12.47 1.15
CA GLY A 160 8.78 13.66 1.48
C GLY A 160 8.88 14.65 0.32
N MET A 161 8.59 14.23 -0.92
CA MET A 161 8.39 15.15 -2.03
C MET A 161 6.96 15.69 -1.96
N SER A 162 6.85 17.01 -1.95
CA SER A 162 5.61 17.72 -2.22
C SER A 162 5.01 17.27 -3.57
N LEU A 163 3.69 17.41 -3.74
CA LEU A 163 3.06 17.14 -5.03
C LEU A 163 3.71 17.96 -6.15
N GLU A 164 4.16 19.18 -5.81
CA GLU A 164 4.92 20.05 -6.69
C GLU A 164 6.25 19.41 -7.16
N GLU A 165 7.01 18.80 -6.25
CA GLU A 165 8.26 18.10 -6.57
C GLU A 165 8.02 16.80 -7.35
N LEU A 166 7.00 16.02 -7.00
CA LEU A 166 6.63 14.81 -7.74
C LEU A 166 6.20 15.13 -9.17
N ALA A 167 5.32 16.12 -9.30
CA ALA A 167 4.88 16.60 -10.59
C ALA A 167 6.05 17.14 -11.40
N TRP A 168 6.97 17.91 -10.81
CA TRP A 168 8.11 18.45 -11.55
C TRP A 168 9.08 17.36 -11.99
N LYS A 169 9.45 16.47 -11.06
CA LYS A 169 10.48 15.45 -11.29
C LYS A 169 10.06 14.38 -12.27
N TYR A 170 8.78 14.00 -12.26
CA TYR A 170 8.29 12.87 -13.04
C TYR A 170 7.12 13.23 -13.98
N GLY A 171 6.30 14.21 -13.61
CA GLY A 171 5.07 14.55 -14.35
C GLY A 171 5.18 15.75 -15.30
N LYS A 172 6.34 16.41 -15.39
CA LYS A 172 6.49 17.66 -16.17
C LYS A 172 6.06 17.47 -17.63
N ASP A 173 6.53 16.39 -18.26
CA ASP A 173 6.25 16.13 -19.67
C ASP A 173 4.77 15.81 -19.90
N ALA A 174 4.19 14.99 -19.01
CA ALA A 174 2.76 14.67 -19.04
C ALA A 174 1.90 15.93 -18.84
N LEU A 175 2.29 16.83 -17.94
CA LEU A 175 1.59 18.10 -17.70
C LEU A 175 1.74 19.05 -18.89
N GLN A 176 2.95 19.16 -19.48
CA GLN A 176 3.20 19.96 -20.67
C GLN A 176 2.33 19.52 -21.84
N GLN A 177 2.25 18.20 -22.09
CA GLN A 177 1.39 17.65 -23.12
C GLN A 177 -0.09 17.93 -22.83
N LYS A 178 -0.55 17.68 -21.61
CA LYS A 178 -1.96 17.86 -21.24
C LYS A 178 -2.43 19.31 -21.34
N MET A 179 -1.57 20.25 -20.95
CA MET A 179 -1.89 21.68 -20.91
C MET A 179 -1.45 22.44 -22.17
N ASN A 180 -0.87 21.72 -23.15
CA ASN A 180 -0.26 22.29 -24.36
C ASN A 180 0.74 23.42 -24.06
N LEU A 181 1.59 23.21 -23.04
CA LEU A 181 2.58 24.18 -22.58
C LEU A 181 3.95 23.88 -23.19
N THR A 182 4.56 24.88 -23.82
CA THR A 182 5.96 24.84 -24.25
C THR A 182 6.88 25.46 -23.20
N ASN A 183 8.01 24.80 -22.91
CA ASN A 183 9.05 25.29 -21.97
C ASN A 183 8.52 25.62 -20.56
N LEU A 184 7.97 24.60 -19.89
CA LEU A 184 7.61 24.70 -18.47
C LEU A 184 8.90 24.75 -17.61
N SER A 185 9.15 25.91 -16.99
CA SER A 185 10.16 26.05 -15.93
C SER A 185 9.60 25.59 -14.59
N GLU A 186 10.48 25.31 -13.63
CA GLU A 186 10.08 24.85 -12.30
C GLU A 186 9.16 25.87 -11.59
N ASP A 187 9.49 27.16 -11.68
CA ASP A 187 8.67 28.22 -11.09
C ASP A 187 7.29 28.32 -11.75
N LYS A 188 7.22 28.21 -13.08
CA LYS A 188 5.93 28.18 -13.79
C LYS A 188 5.13 26.94 -13.43
N MET A 189 5.78 25.81 -13.18
CA MET A 189 5.12 24.59 -12.73
C MET A 189 4.48 24.79 -11.35
N LYS A 190 5.22 25.37 -10.38
CA LYS A 190 4.68 25.72 -9.06
C LYS A 190 3.47 26.64 -9.21
N THR A 191 3.55 27.66 -10.06
CA THR A 191 2.43 28.56 -10.33
C THR A 191 1.24 27.85 -10.99
N VAL A 192 1.46 26.97 -11.98
CA VAL A 192 0.38 26.21 -12.64
C VAL A 192 -0.31 25.27 -11.65
N LEU A 193 0.43 24.58 -10.79
CA LEU A 193 -0.14 23.69 -9.77
C LEU A 193 -0.91 24.48 -8.70
N GLN A 194 -0.38 25.62 -8.27
CA GLN A 194 -1.07 26.54 -7.36
C GLN A 194 -2.33 27.10 -8.00
N MET A 195 -2.25 27.63 -9.22
CA MET A 195 -3.38 28.20 -9.96
C MET A 195 -4.43 27.14 -10.28
N ALA A 196 -4.03 25.93 -10.65
CA ALA A 196 -4.96 24.81 -10.80
C ALA A 196 -5.73 24.61 -9.48
N ASN A 197 -5.04 24.48 -8.34
CA ASN A 197 -5.72 24.38 -7.03
C ASN A 197 -6.58 25.60 -6.65
N PHE A 198 -6.21 26.81 -7.04
CA PHE A 198 -6.98 28.03 -6.75
C PHE A 198 -8.21 28.19 -7.65
N THR A 199 -8.11 27.80 -8.92
CA THR A 199 -9.19 27.98 -9.91
C THR A 199 -10.35 27.06 -9.59
N VAL A 200 -10.07 25.88 -9.04
CA VAL A 200 -11.12 24.93 -8.65
C VAL A 200 -11.65 25.10 -7.23
N ASN A 201 -10.94 25.83 -6.37
CA ASN A 201 -11.41 26.18 -5.02
C ASN A 201 -12.14 27.55 -4.95
N ARG A 202 -12.44 28.21 -6.09
CA ARG A 202 -12.99 29.58 -6.09
C ARG A 202 -14.40 29.73 -5.52
N PHE A 203 -15.08 28.65 -5.15
CA PHE A 203 -16.43 28.72 -4.58
C PHE A 203 -16.52 28.61 -3.05
N ASP A 204 -15.46 28.22 -2.30
CA ASP A 204 -15.62 27.91 -0.85
C ASP A 204 -14.46 28.29 0.09
N ARG A 205 -13.41 28.99 -0.38
CA ARG A 205 -12.10 28.98 0.32
C ARG A 205 -11.79 30.11 1.31
N LEU A 206 -12.52 31.23 1.35
CA LEU A 206 -12.08 32.37 2.18
C LEU A 206 -12.17 32.13 3.70
N LYS A 207 -12.96 31.15 4.17
CA LYS A 207 -13.04 30.79 5.60
C LYS A 207 -12.07 29.68 6.05
N ARG A 208 -11.57 28.83 5.14
CA ARG A 208 -10.70 27.69 5.49
C ARG A 208 -9.20 28.01 5.44
N ILE A 209 -8.81 29.00 4.61
CA ILE A 209 -7.39 29.37 4.38
C ILE A 209 -6.70 29.88 5.67
N GLN A 210 -7.40 30.53 6.59
CA GLN A 210 -6.78 31.01 7.84
C GLN A 210 -6.50 29.91 8.87
N GLN A 211 -7.15 28.74 8.80
CA GLN A 211 -6.88 27.61 9.71
C GLN A 211 -5.93 26.54 9.12
N GLN A 212 -5.69 26.54 7.81
CA GLN A 212 -4.90 25.49 7.13
C GLN A 212 -3.43 25.83 6.87
N LEU A 213 -2.97 27.04 7.21
CA LEU A 213 -1.60 27.49 6.95
C LEU A 213 -0.51 26.85 7.85
N ALA A 214 -0.84 25.88 8.70
CA ALA A 214 0.13 25.15 9.52
C ALA A 214 0.47 23.72 9.02
N SER A 215 -0.24 23.19 8.02
CA SER A 215 0.12 21.89 7.40
C SER A 215 -0.53 21.79 6.02
N LYS A 216 0.26 21.91 4.94
CA LYS A 216 -0.21 21.45 3.61
C LYS A 216 -0.55 19.97 3.74
N ARG A 217 -1.82 19.60 3.57
CA ARG A 217 -2.26 18.20 3.59
C ARG A 217 -2.44 17.76 2.16
N VAL A 218 -1.77 16.68 1.77
CA VAL A 218 -2.09 15.97 0.52
C VAL A 218 -3.12 14.91 0.90
N ASN A 219 -4.11 14.66 0.04
CA ASN A 219 -5.00 13.50 0.15
C ASN A 219 -4.58 12.46 -0.89
N ALA A 220 -4.74 11.18 -0.56
CA ALA A 220 -4.58 10.07 -1.50
C ALA A 220 -5.90 9.33 -1.69
N ARG A 221 -6.14 8.83 -2.90
CA ARG A 221 -7.18 7.84 -3.19
C ARG A 221 -6.69 6.83 -4.21
N VAL A 222 -7.21 5.61 -4.17
CA VAL A 222 -6.84 4.55 -5.10
C VAL A 222 -8.03 4.19 -5.98
N THR A 223 -7.74 4.00 -7.27
CA THR A 223 -8.62 3.42 -8.29
C THR A 223 -7.93 2.19 -8.86
N GLN A 224 -8.64 1.34 -9.61
CA GLN A 224 -8.03 0.14 -10.23
C GLN A 224 -6.78 0.44 -11.07
N GLU A 225 -6.72 1.62 -11.70
CA GLU A 225 -5.63 1.97 -12.63
C GLU A 225 -4.59 2.92 -12.04
N TYR A 226 -4.92 3.68 -10.99
CA TYR A 226 -4.07 4.76 -10.50
C TYR A 226 -4.18 5.01 -8.99
N LEU A 227 -3.06 5.35 -8.38
CA LEU A 227 -2.96 6.03 -7.09
C LEU A 227 -2.97 7.54 -7.34
N TRP A 228 -4.03 8.21 -6.90
CA TRP A 228 -4.23 9.65 -7.09
C TRP A 228 -3.82 10.43 -5.83
N LEU A 229 -3.01 11.47 -6.02
CA LEU A 229 -2.53 12.38 -4.98
C LEU A 229 -3.04 13.79 -5.26
N SER A 230 -3.67 14.45 -4.29
CA SER A 230 -4.24 15.79 -4.42
C SER A 230 -3.76 16.74 -3.34
N LEU A 231 -3.34 17.95 -3.70
CA LEU A 231 -3.05 19.03 -2.75
C LEU A 231 -4.36 19.64 -2.21
N ILE A 232 -4.47 19.82 -0.89
CA ILE A 232 -5.60 20.48 -0.22
C ILE A 232 -5.15 21.78 0.45
#